data_AF-A0A1H2FF37-F1
#
_entry.id   AF-A0A1H2FF37-F1
#
_cell.length_a   1.000
_cell.length_b   1.000
_cell.length_c   1.000
_cell.angle_alpha   90.00
_cell.angle_beta   90.00
_cell.angle_gamma   90.00
#
_symmetry.space_group_name_H-M   'P 1'
#
loop_
_entity.id
_entity.type
_entity.pdbx_description
1 polymer ?
#
loop_
_entity_poly.entity_id
_entity_poly.type
_entity_poly.pdbx_seq_one_letter_code
_entity_poly.pdbx_strand_id
1 'polypeptide(L)'
;MKKNTRLGWLTEGSGARTACAALALWCCGTVAFAEGGPLIKNGQKVAFLGDSITANGWATKGGYVRLVVDGLQKEGITVTPVPAGVSGNTSRDMLARLTKDVLQAKPDWLTVSCGVNDVWHGAKGVELPAYQQNIVSIIDQAQAAGIKVILFTATPIGEDANPNNEKLTAYNDFLRQLAKDRNLPLADQNRDFREALGKFPERASSRYLTVDGVHMNAEGNVIMAKGCLRAMGLPAEETEKIEQAWLNQPETASFAAKIALRQEADLTLAQFRALEKLALGRSEDVMQTEGTLWLQSLGEVLQEHAKEPSLDAAKIDQETRERLLRKIADLPPA
;
A
#
# COMPACT_ATOMS: atom_id res chain seq x y z
N MET A 1 27.37 61.58 52.07
CA MET A 1 26.64 60.88 50.99
C MET A 1 27.66 60.42 49.96
N LYS A 2 28.14 59.17 50.08
CA LYS A 2 28.08 58.08 49.07
C LYS A 2 28.42 58.54 47.64
N LYS A 3 29.70 58.36 47.23
CA LYS A 3 30.24 57.30 46.32
C LYS A 3 30.09 57.69 44.83
N ASN A 4 30.98 57.47 43.88
CA ASN A 4 32.41 57.12 43.76
C ASN A 4 32.65 57.12 42.22
N THR A 5 33.51 57.97 41.63
CA THR A 5 34.84 57.68 41.05
C THR A 5 34.91 57.31 39.55
N ARG A 6 35.62 58.20 38.81
CA ARG A 6 36.66 58.05 37.75
C ARG A 6 36.32 57.27 36.46
N LEU A 7 36.40 57.88 35.26
CA LEU A 7 37.58 58.30 34.45
C LEU A 7 38.49 57.09 34.11
N GLY A 8 38.85 56.72 32.88
CA GLY A 8 38.68 57.24 31.52
C GLY A 8 39.81 56.64 30.65
N TRP A 9 39.46 56.18 29.44
CA TRP A 9 40.28 55.91 28.23
C TRP A 9 41.38 54.84 28.21
N LEU A 10 41.26 53.91 27.25
CA LEU A 10 42.37 53.40 26.43
C LEU A 10 41.85 52.74 25.13
N THR A 11 42.69 52.84 24.11
CA THR A 11 42.52 52.65 22.66
C THR A 11 42.78 51.21 22.17
N GLU A 12 42.30 50.97 20.95
CA GLU A 12 42.64 50.00 19.89
C GLU A 12 43.83 49.04 20.03
N GLY A 13 43.72 47.85 19.42
CA GLY A 13 44.88 47.09 18.95
C GLY A 13 44.68 45.58 18.71
N SER A 14 44.53 45.22 17.44
CA SER A 14 44.42 43.89 16.81
C SER A 14 45.33 42.73 17.27
N GLY A 15 44.77 41.52 17.30
CA GLY A 15 45.19 40.40 16.44
C GLY A 15 46.30 39.45 16.93
N ALA A 16 45.92 38.25 17.38
CA ALA A 16 46.70 37.02 17.17
C ALA A 16 45.76 35.80 17.18
N ARG A 17 45.82 35.00 16.11
CA ARG A 17 45.04 33.79 15.89
C ARG A 17 45.67 32.62 16.65
N THR A 18 44.88 31.88 17.42
CA THR A 18 45.20 30.51 17.83
C THR A 18 43.98 29.64 17.55
N ALA A 19 44.10 28.77 16.55
CA ALA A 19 43.08 27.80 16.20
C ALA A 19 43.12 26.62 17.18
N CYS A 20 42.09 26.47 18.02
CA CYS A 20 41.79 25.21 18.67
C CYS A 20 40.65 24.53 17.91
N ALA A 21 40.95 23.43 17.23
CA ALA A 21 39.96 22.56 16.62
C ALA A 21 39.12 21.91 17.72
N ALA A 22 37.87 22.33 17.85
CA ALA A 22 36.86 21.61 18.62
C ALA A 22 36.28 20.50 17.75
N LEU A 23 36.61 19.25 18.04
CA LEU A 23 35.90 18.07 17.53
C LEU A 23 34.49 18.08 18.14
N ALA A 24 33.53 18.64 17.40
CA ALA A 24 32.12 18.47 17.69
C ALA A 24 31.75 17.02 17.36
N LEU A 25 31.65 16.18 18.40
CA LEU A 25 30.99 14.89 18.34
C LEU A 25 29.51 15.15 18.01
N TRP A 26 29.19 14.98 16.73
CA TRP A 26 27.81 14.97 16.26
C TRP A 26 27.18 13.67 16.73
N CYS A 27 26.50 13.71 17.88
CA CYS A 27 25.57 12.66 18.26
C CYS A 27 24.40 12.68 17.26
N CYS A 28 24.57 12.01 16.12
CA CYS A 28 23.44 11.46 15.40
C CYS A 28 22.71 10.54 16.38
N GLY A 29 21.56 11.00 16.86
CA GLY A 29 20.62 10.14 17.58
C GLY A 29 20.21 9.02 16.63
N THR A 30 20.86 7.86 16.75
CA THR A 30 20.35 6.63 16.21
C THR A 30 19.03 6.37 16.92
N VAL A 31 17.93 6.45 16.16
CA VAL A 31 16.67 5.87 16.59
C VAL A 31 16.97 4.38 16.82
N ALA A 32 16.92 3.96 18.07
CA ALA A 32 17.10 2.56 18.42
C ALA A 32 15.97 1.76 17.75
N PHE A 33 16.32 0.97 16.74
CA PHE A 33 15.44 -0.09 16.26
C PHE A 33 15.21 -1.05 17.42
N ALA A 34 13.95 -1.36 17.72
CA ALA A 34 13.64 -2.39 18.68
C ALA A 34 14.27 -3.70 18.20
N GLU A 35 15.20 -4.25 18.98
CA GLU A 35 15.70 -5.61 18.81
C GLU A 35 14.54 -6.59 19.00
N GLY A 36 13.95 -7.03 17.90
CA GLY A 36 12.91 -8.03 17.91
C GLY A 36 12.63 -8.43 16.48
N GLY A 37 13.04 -9.64 16.09
CA GLY A 37 12.68 -10.20 14.79
C GLY A 37 11.16 -10.30 14.60
N PRO A 38 10.69 -10.89 13.48
CA PRO A 38 9.29 -10.88 13.07
C PRO A 38 8.31 -11.17 14.22
N LEU A 39 7.31 -10.32 14.41
CA LEU A 39 6.27 -10.45 15.44
C LEU A 39 5.41 -11.70 15.20
N ILE A 40 5.18 -12.01 13.92
CA ILE A 40 4.47 -13.20 13.46
C ILE A 40 5.43 -14.39 13.48
N LYS A 41 4.98 -15.52 14.01
CA LYS A 41 5.76 -16.76 14.12
C LYS A 41 5.24 -17.84 13.17
N ASN A 42 6.12 -18.78 12.82
CA ASN A 42 5.79 -19.90 11.95
C ASN A 42 4.62 -20.72 12.52
N GLY A 43 3.67 -21.09 11.68
CA GLY A 43 2.46 -21.83 12.02
C GLY A 43 1.30 -20.99 12.56
N GLN A 44 1.48 -19.68 12.76
CA GLN A 44 0.41 -18.81 13.28
C GLN A 44 -0.67 -18.52 12.25
N LYS A 45 -1.88 -18.23 12.74
CA LYS A 45 -3.02 -17.81 11.93
C LYS A 45 -3.17 -16.29 11.96
N VAL A 46 -3.30 -15.69 10.78
CA VAL A 46 -3.37 -14.23 10.63
C VAL A 46 -4.66 -13.86 9.90
N ALA A 47 -5.52 -13.10 10.56
CA ALA A 47 -6.75 -12.57 9.97
C ALA A 47 -6.53 -11.20 9.33
N PHE A 48 -7.21 -10.98 8.19
CA PHE A 48 -7.17 -9.74 7.43
C PHE A 48 -8.57 -9.16 7.34
N LEU A 49 -8.93 -8.31 8.31
CA LEU A 49 -10.23 -7.65 8.34
C LEU A 49 -10.17 -6.34 7.57
N GLY A 50 -11.04 -6.20 6.58
CA GLY A 50 -11.18 -4.94 5.87
C GLY A 50 -12.32 -4.92 4.86
N ASP A 51 -12.25 -3.98 3.93
CA ASP A 51 -13.30 -3.71 2.96
C ASP A 51 -13.00 -4.35 1.59
N SER A 52 -13.37 -3.68 0.49
CA SER A 52 -13.07 -4.12 -0.87
C SER A 52 -11.58 -4.18 -1.16
N ILE A 53 -10.75 -3.32 -0.55
CA ILE A 53 -9.30 -3.34 -0.75
C ILE A 53 -8.74 -4.65 -0.21
N THR A 54 -9.18 -5.07 0.98
CA THR A 54 -8.79 -6.37 1.57
C THR A 54 -9.41 -7.56 0.83
N ALA A 55 -10.66 -7.43 0.37
CA ALA A 55 -11.31 -8.49 -0.42
C ALA A 55 -10.52 -8.77 -1.71
N ASN A 56 -10.19 -7.72 -2.48
CA ASN A 56 -9.37 -7.80 -3.68
C ASN A 56 -7.94 -8.24 -3.37
N GLY A 57 -7.38 -7.77 -2.25
CA GLY A 57 -6.07 -8.16 -1.77
C GLY A 57 -5.88 -9.67 -1.57
N TRP A 58 -6.96 -10.41 -1.31
CA TRP A 58 -6.95 -11.87 -1.25
C TRP A 58 -7.39 -12.56 -2.55
N ALA A 59 -8.42 -12.01 -3.21
CA ALA A 59 -9.04 -12.60 -4.39
C ALA A 59 -8.10 -12.59 -5.61
N THR A 60 -7.27 -11.56 -5.73
CA THR A 60 -6.27 -11.42 -6.79
C THR A 60 -4.95 -12.00 -6.34
N LYS A 61 -4.26 -12.74 -7.21
CA LYS A 61 -2.99 -13.41 -6.87
C LYS A 61 -1.88 -12.41 -6.49
N GLY A 62 -1.83 -11.26 -7.15
CA GLY A 62 -0.95 -10.12 -6.82
C GLY A 62 -1.54 -9.14 -5.80
N GLY A 63 -2.64 -9.50 -5.12
CA GLY A 63 -3.25 -8.66 -4.10
C GLY A 63 -2.38 -8.55 -2.84
N TYR A 64 -2.47 -7.44 -2.11
CA TYR A 64 -1.54 -7.18 -1.00
C TYR A 64 -1.61 -8.25 0.11
N VAL A 65 -2.76 -8.88 0.35
CA VAL A 65 -2.88 -9.95 1.36
C VAL A 65 -2.09 -11.18 0.92
N ARG A 66 -2.15 -11.54 -0.38
CA ARG A 66 -1.33 -12.61 -0.95
C ARG A 66 0.15 -12.29 -0.86
N LEU A 67 0.53 -11.06 -1.21
CA LEU A 67 1.92 -10.60 -1.11
C LEU A 67 2.42 -10.62 0.34
N VAL A 68 1.62 -10.24 1.34
CA VAL A 68 2.03 -10.35 2.76
C VAL A 68 2.30 -11.80 3.14
N VAL A 69 1.42 -12.73 2.77
CA VAL A 69 1.59 -14.17 3.07
C VAL A 69 2.84 -14.72 2.38
N ASP A 70 3.06 -14.36 1.11
CA ASP A 70 4.24 -14.78 0.34
C ASP A 70 5.53 -14.16 0.91
N GLY A 71 5.52 -12.89 1.30
CA GLY A 71 6.65 -12.21 1.93
C GLY A 71 7.06 -12.86 3.25
N LEU A 72 6.11 -13.22 4.11
CA LEU A 72 6.39 -14.00 5.31
C LEU A 72 6.97 -15.38 4.96
N GLN A 73 6.45 -16.05 3.93
CA GLN A 73 6.94 -17.35 3.49
C GLN A 73 8.38 -17.30 2.98
N LYS A 74 8.79 -16.20 2.31
CA LYS A 74 10.18 -15.97 1.89
C LYS A 74 11.15 -15.84 3.08
N GLU A 75 10.66 -15.32 4.21
CA GLU A 75 11.39 -15.30 5.49
C GLU A 75 11.30 -16.63 6.28
N GLY A 76 10.78 -17.69 5.65
CA GLY A 76 10.60 -18.99 6.30
C GLY A 76 9.47 -19.03 7.35
N ILE A 77 8.56 -18.05 7.31
CA ILE A 77 7.40 -17.96 8.22
C ILE A 77 6.15 -18.35 7.45
N THR A 78 5.75 -19.62 7.55
CA THR A 78 4.47 -20.10 7.01
C THR A 78 3.34 -19.70 7.95
N VAL A 79 2.29 -19.06 7.42
CA VAL A 79 1.10 -18.66 8.18
C VAL A 79 -0.16 -19.25 7.57
N THR A 80 -1.22 -19.36 8.38
CA THR A 80 -2.58 -19.64 7.88
C THR A 80 -3.36 -18.33 7.73
N PRO A 81 -3.63 -17.84 6.51
CA PRO A 81 -4.40 -16.62 6.32
C PRO A 81 -5.90 -16.85 6.58
N VAL A 82 -6.55 -15.89 7.24
CA VAL A 82 -8.01 -15.78 7.35
C VAL A 82 -8.46 -14.51 6.63
N PRO A 83 -8.78 -14.59 5.34
CA PRO A 83 -9.24 -13.42 4.59
C PRO A 83 -10.65 -13.03 5.05
N ALA A 84 -10.79 -11.81 5.57
CA ALA A 84 -12.03 -11.26 6.08
C ALA A 84 -12.33 -9.89 5.44
N GLY A 85 -12.04 -9.74 4.16
CA GLY A 85 -12.39 -8.56 3.35
C GLY A 85 -13.79 -8.68 2.76
N VAL A 86 -14.60 -7.60 2.82
CA VAL A 86 -15.94 -7.56 2.20
C VAL A 86 -16.15 -6.20 1.52
N SER A 87 -16.47 -6.23 0.22
CA SER A 87 -16.61 -5.02 -0.58
C SER A 87 -17.67 -4.05 -0.06
N GLY A 88 -17.34 -2.76 -0.04
CA GLY A 88 -18.22 -1.67 0.39
C GLY A 88 -18.47 -1.59 1.91
N ASN A 89 -17.85 -2.44 2.72
CA ASN A 89 -18.02 -2.40 4.17
C ASN A 89 -17.37 -1.16 4.80
N THR A 90 -18.07 -0.59 5.78
CA THR A 90 -17.60 0.45 6.69
C THR A 90 -17.18 -0.16 8.03
N SER A 91 -16.66 0.63 8.97
CA SER A 91 -16.35 0.20 10.35
C SER A 91 -17.54 -0.42 11.06
N ARG A 92 -18.76 0.09 10.80
CA ARG A 92 -20.02 -0.46 11.35
C ARG A 92 -20.23 -1.90 10.90
N ASP A 93 -20.03 -2.16 9.61
CA ASP A 93 -20.26 -3.48 9.02
C ASP A 93 -19.18 -4.48 9.47
N MET A 94 -17.92 -4.02 9.55
CA MET A 94 -16.81 -4.82 10.08
C MET A 94 -17.04 -5.23 11.53
N LEU A 95 -17.52 -4.31 12.38
CA LEU A 95 -17.88 -4.62 13.76
C LEU A 95 -19.01 -5.66 13.82
N ALA A 96 -20.06 -5.49 13.02
CA ALA A 96 -21.21 -6.40 13.01
C ALA A 96 -20.85 -7.84 12.61
N ARG A 97 -19.84 -8.02 11.75
CA ARG A 97 -19.40 -9.36 11.28
C ARG A 97 -18.15 -9.90 11.98
N LEU A 98 -17.54 -9.14 12.90
CA LEU A 98 -16.26 -9.48 13.54
C LEU A 98 -16.24 -10.90 14.12
N THR A 99 -17.29 -11.29 14.85
CA THR A 99 -17.37 -12.63 15.45
C THR A 99 -17.32 -13.74 14.42
N LYS A 100 -18.15 -13.61 13.36
CA LYS A 100 -18.29 -14.60 12.31
C LYS A 100 -17.01 -14.72 11.49
N ASP A 101 -16.45 -13.60 11.08
CA ASP A 101 -15.39 -13.57 10.07
C ASP A 101 -13.99 -13.66 10.68
N VAL A 102 -13.84 -13.34 11.97
CA VAL A 102 -12.54 -13.29 12.66
C VAL A 102 -12.54 -14.13 13.93
N LEU A 103 -13.37 -13.80 14.93
CA LEU A 103 -13.20 -14.36 16.29
C LEU A 103 -13.39 -15.89 16.33
N GLN A 104 -14.36 -16.41 15.56
CA GLN A 104 -14.60 -17.86 15.48
C GLN A 104 -13.42 -18.62 14.86
N ALA A 105 -12.66 -17.99 13.98
CA ALA A 105 -11.46 -18.58 13.39
C ALA A 105 -10.29 -18.64 14.38
N LYS A 106 -10.35 -17.92 15.50
CA LYS A 106 -9.32 -17.85 16.55
C LYS A 106 -7.91 -17.60 15.99
N PRO A 107 -7.69 -16.51 15.22
CA PRO A 107 -6.36 -16.18 14.74
C PRO A 107 -5.45 -15.72 15.89
N ASP A 108 -4.14 -15.86 15.71
CA ASP A 108 -3.16 -15.28 16.63
C ASP A 108 -3.04 -13.76 16.44
N TRP A 109 -3.21 -13.31 15.19
CA TRP A 109 -3.06 -11.92 14.78
C TRP A 109 -4.23 -11.46 13.92
N LEU A 110 -4.60 -10.19 14.05
CA LEU A 110 -5.60 -9.51 13.26
C LEU A 110 -5.01 -8.22 12.68
N THR A 111 -5.06 -8.06 11.37
CA THR A 111 -4.90 -6.75 10.72
C THR A 111 -6.27 -6.09 10.57
N VAL A 112 -6.36 -4.79 10.87
CA VAL A 112 -7.59 -3.99 10.72
C VAL A 112 -7.33 -2.85 9.74
N SER A 113 -7.92 -2.95 8.55
CA SER A 113 -7.84 -1.94 7.48
C SER A 113 -9.23 -1.38 7.17
N CYS A 114 -9.52 -0.17 7.63
CA CYS A 114 -10.85 0.43 7.57
C CYS A 114 -10.77 1.97 7.57
N GLY A 115 -11.71 2.64 6.92
CA GLY A 115 -11.86 4.11 6.96
C GLY A 115 -12.12 4.74 5.59
N VAL A 116 -11.73 4.09 4.50
CA VAL A 116 -11.99 4.55 3.13
C VAL A 116 -13.50 4.72 2.91
N ASN A 117 -14.30 3.65 3.09
CA ASN A 117 -15.74 3.70 2.87
C ASN A 117 -16.48 4.54 3.93
N ASP A 118 -15.96 4.62 5.14
CA ASP A 118 -16.51 5.46 6.21
C ASP A 118 -16.53 6.93 5.81
N VAL A 119 -15.53 7.39 5.05
CA VAL A 119 -15.47 8.75 4.50
C VAL A 119 -16.08 8.82 3.09
N TRP A 120 -15.69 7.92 2.19
CA TRP A 120 -16.02 7.99 0.76
C TRP A 120 -17.51 7.87 0.47
N HIS A 121 -18.25 7.08 1.26
CA HIS A 121 -19.69 6.92 1.10
C HIS A 121 -20.52 8.11 1.63
N GLY A 122 -19.87 9.15 2.18
CA GLY A 122 -20.54 10.35 2.68
C GLY A 122 -21.63 10.01 3.70
N ALA A 123 -22.87 10.43 3.43
CA ALA A 123 -24.01 10.17 4.32
C ALA A 123 -24.31 8.66 4.56
N LYS A 124 -23.82 7.76 3.71
CA LYS A 124 -23.93 6.30 3.89
C LYS A 124 -22.71 5.69 4.59
N GLY A 125 -21.66 6.48 4.80
CA GLY A 125 -20.46 6.13 5.55
C GLY A 125 -20.70 6.15 7.07
N VAL A 126 -19.63 6.43 7.81
CA VAL A 126 -19.66 6.49 9.27
C VAL A 126 -18.88 7.71 9.72
N GLU A 127 -19.57 8.63 10.39
CA GLU A 127 -18.98 9.85 10.94
C GLU A 127 -17.93 9.53 12.01
N LEU A 128 -16.92 10.40 12.14
CA LEU A 128 -15.72 10.16 12.93
C LEU A 128 -16.00 9.65 14.37
N PRO A 129 -16.93 10.23 15.16
CA PRO A 129 -17.19 9.72 16.51
C PRO A 129 -17.67 8.26 16.55
N ALA A 130 -18.54 7.86 15.62
CA ALA A 130 -19.02 6.49 15.53
C ALA A 130 -17.93 5.57 14.98
N TYR A 131 -17.13 6.03 14.02
CA TYR A 131 -15.96 5.30 13.52
C TYR A 131 -14.98 4.98 14.64
N GLN A 132 -14.65 5.98 15.48
CA GLN A 132 -13.76 5.80 16.62
C GLN A 132 -14.26 4.71 17.58
N GLN A 133 -15.56 4.76 17.93
CA GLN A 133 -16.19 3.75 18.78
C GLN A 133 -16.14 2.36 18.15
N ASN A 134 -16.41 2.25 16.85
CA ASN A 134 -16.39 0.98 16.14
C ASN A 134 -14.99 0.36 16.13
N ILE A 135 -13.96 1.14 15.78
CA ILE A 135 -12.56 0.66 15.75
C ILE A 135 -12.09 0.25 17.14
N VAL A 136 -12.39 1.05 18.17
CA VAL A 136 -12.08 0.69 19.57
C VAL A 136 -12.76 -0.63 19.95
N SER A 137 -14.04 -0.80 19.62
CA SER A 137 -14.79 -2.02 19.94
C SER A 137 -14.23 -3.25 19.20
N ILE A 138 -13.83 -3.10 17.93
CA ILE A 138 -13.20 -4.18 17.16
C ILE A 138 -11.90 -4.64 17.85
N ILE A 139 -11.06 -3.68 18.26
CA ILE A 139 -9.80 -3.96 18.92
C ILE A 139 -10.03 -4.59 20.30
N ASP A 140 -10.94 -4.03 21.10
CA ASP A 140 -11.26 -4.55 22.44
C ASP A 140 -11.77 -5.99 22.37
N GLN A 141 -12.67 -6.31 21.44
CA GLN A 141 -13.19 -7.66 21.26
C GLN A 141 -12.12 -8.64 20.78
N ALA A 142 -11.24 -8.23 19.87
CA ALA A 142 -10.12 -9.05 19.41
C ALA A 142 -9.14 -9.34 20.56
N GLN A 143 -8.73 -8.32 21.31
CA GLN A 143 -7.80 -8.45 22.44
C GLN A 143 -8.40 -9.27 23.59
N ALA A 144 -9.70 -9.10 23.88
CA ALA A 144 -10.40 -9.93 24.86
C ALA A 144 -10.44 -11.42 24.47
N ALA A 145 -10.42 -11.72 23.17
CA ALA A 145 -10.28 -13.07 22.62
C ALA A 145 -8.82 -13.57 22.55
N GLY A 146 -7.85 -12.81 23.05
CA GLY A 146 -6.42 -13.15 23.02
C GLY A 146 -5.73 -12.90 21.67
N ILE A 147 -6.37 -12.18 20.76
CA ILE A 147 -5.87 -11.89 19.41
C ILE A 147 -5.05 -10.61 19.44
N LYS A 148 -3.82 -10.65 18.90
CA LYS A 148 -2.97 -9.46 18.77
C LYS A 148 -3.39 -8.65 17.54
N VAL A 149 -3.31 -7.32 17.61
CA VAL A 149 -3.81 -6.44 16.56
C VAL A 149 -2.70 -5.63 15.92
N ILE A 150 -2.71 -5.55 14.58
CA ILE A 150 -1.94 -4.62 13.77
C ILE A 150 -2.93 -3.66 13.12
N LEU A 151 -2.76 -2.36 13.36
CA LEU A 151 -3.67 -1.34 12.84
C LEU A 151 -3.14 -0.77 11.53
N PHE A 152 -4.03 -0.47 10.58
CA PHE A 152 -3.69 0.21 9.33
C PHE A 152 -4.36 1.57 9.33
N THR A 153 -3.64 2.61 8.89
CA THR A 153 -4.32 3.83 8.44
C THR A 153 -5.05 3.57 7.12
N ALA A 154 -6.15 4.27 6.85
CA ALA A 154 -6.84 4.22 5.56
C ALA A 154 -5.98 4.83 4.44
N THR A 155 -5.93 4.15 3.30
CA THR A 155 -5.27 4.65 2.08
C THR A 155 -5.97 5.91 1.54
N PRO A 156 -5.28 6.76 0.76
CA PRO A 156 -5.91 7.92 0.14
C PRO A 156 -7.16 7.57 -0.69
N ILE A 157 -8.14 8.48 -0.71
CA ILE A 157 -9.33 8.43 -1.57
C ILE A 157 -9.08 9.37 -2.74
N GLY A 158 -8.72 8.81 -3.89
CA GLY A 158 -8.15 9.57 -5.00
C GLY A 158 -6.64 9.80 -4.82
N GLU A 159 -5.94 9.92 -5.94
CA GLU A 159 -4.50 10.19 -6.02
C GLU A 159 -4.18 11.68 -6.24
N ASP A 160 -5.21 12.51 -6.28
CA ASP A 160 -5.20 13.96 -6.43
C ASP A 160 -5.66 14.66 -5.14
N ALA A 161 -5.75 15.98 -5.17
CA ALA A 161 -6.37 16.84 -4.13
C ALA A 161 -7.89 16.60 -3.96
N ASN A 162 -8.30 15.34 -3.80
CA ASN A 162 -9.67 14.94 -3.53
C ASN A 162 -10.13 15.47 -2.15
N PRO A 163 -11.27 16.16 -2.04
CA PRO A 163 -11.76 16.69 -0.76
C PRO A 163 -12.01 15.61 0.32
N ASN A 164 -12.21 14.35 -0.08
CA ASN A 164 -12.33 13.27 0.89
C ASN A 164 -11.01 12.98 1.60
N ASN A 165 -9.84 13.27 1.00
CA ASN A 165 -8.54 13.14 1.66
C ASN A 165 -8.38 14.13 2.83
N GLU A 166 -9.02 15.30 2.77
CA GLU A 166 -9.04 16.25 3.89
C GLU A 166 -9.82 15.66 5.07
N LYS A 167 -11.02 15.14 4.82
CA LYS A 167 -11.85 14.47 5.84
C LYS A 167 -11.14 13.24 6.44
N LEU A 168 -10.48 12.45 5.59
CA LEU A 168 -9.77 11.23 5.98
C LEU A 168 -8.61 11.51 6.95
N THR A 169 -8.08 12.74 6.96
CA THR A 169 -6.96 13.12 7.85
C THR A 169 -7.32 12.89 9.31
N ALA A 170 -8.51 13.33 9.77
CA ALA A 170 -8.92 13.16 11.16
C ALA A 170 -9.13 11.68 11.55
N TYR A 171 -9.53 10.83 10.61
CA TYR A 171 -9.67 9.39 10.81
C TYR A 171 -8.29 8.73 10.97
N ASN A 172 -7.35 9.08 10.09
CA ASN A 172 -5.99 8.55 10.13
C ASN A 172 -5.20 9.04 11.35
N ASP A 173 -5.39 10.29 11.76
CA ASP A 173 -4.76 10.83 12.97
C ASP A 173 -5.27 10.11 14.22
N PHE A 174 -6.57 9.81 14.27
CA PHE A 174 -7.12 8.95 15.32
C PHE A 174 -6.48 7.54 15.31
N LEU A 175 -6.34 6.89 14.16
CA LEU A 175 -5.73 5.57 14.07
C LEU A 175 -4.26 5.58 14.54
N ARG A 176 -3.48 6.59 14.14
CA ARG A 176 -2.10 6.79 14.59
C ARG A 176 -2.04 6.98 16.11
N GLN A 177 -2.90 7.84 16.64
CA GLN A 177 -2.95 8.12 18.07
C GLN A 177 -3.38 6.89 18.86
N LEU A 178 -4.39 6.16 18.39
CA LEU A 178 -4.86 4.92 19.02
C LEU A 178 -3.78 3.84 19.03
N ALA A 179 -3.06 3.65 17.92
CA ALA A 179 -1.96 2.69 17.86
C ALA A 179 -0.86 3.06 18.86
N LYS A 180 -0.52 4.35 18.99
CA LYS A 180 0.44 4.83 19.98
C LYS A 180 -0.05 4.59 21.42
N ASP A 181 -1.29 4.98 21.73
CA ASP A 181 -1.84 4.88 23.09
C ASP A 181 -1.98 3.44 23.56
N ARG A 182 -2.23 2.51 22.63
CA ARG A 182 -2.38 1.08 22.92
C ARG A 182 -1.14 0.25 22.60
N ASN A 183 -0.03 0.89 22.21
CA ASN A 183 1.22 0.24 21.79
C ASN A 183 0.99 -0.87 20.75
N LEU A 184 0.15 -0.59 19.75
CA LEU A 184 -0.14 -1.49 18.64
C LEU A 184 0.85 -1.24 17.49
N PRO A 185 1.32 -2.29 16.80
CA PRO A 185 2.01 -2.11 15.53
C PRO A 185 1.10 -1.41 14.52
N LEU A 186 1.66 -0.46 13.78
CA LEU A 186 0.94 0.38 12.82
C LEU A 186 1.55 0.24 11.42
N ALA A 187 0.72 -0.11 10.44
CA ALA A 187 1.02 0.08 9.02
C ALA A 187 0.43 1.44 8.58
N ASP A 188 1.25 2.48 8.51
CA ASP A 188 0.83 3.82 8.07
C ASP A 188 0.74 3.90 6.53
N GLN A 189 -0.22 3.16 5.98
CA GLN A 189 -0.50 3.12 4.55
C GLN A 189 -0.77 4.50 3.97
N ASN A 190 -1.38 5.42 4.73
CA ASN A 190 -1.66 6.76 4.23
C ASN A 190 -0.37 7.54 3.97
N ARG A 191 0.58 7.49 4.91
CA ARG A 191 1.91 8.07 4.72
C ARG A 191 2.62 7.42 3.54
N ASP A 192 2.68 6.09 3.52
CA ASP A 192 3.43 5.34 2.51
C ASP A 192 2.90 5.62 1.09
N PHE A 193 1.58 5.74 0.92
CA PHE A 193 0.97 6.13 -0.36
C PHE A 193 1.28 7.58 -0.73
N ARG A 194 1.17 8.52 0.21
CA ARG A 194 1.46 9.95 -0.07
C ARG A 194 2.92 10.17 -0.46
N GLU A 195 3.86 9.48 0.19
CA GLU A 195 5.28 9.51 -0.16
C GLU A 195 5.53 8.95 -1.57
N ALA A 196 4.86 7.87 -1.94
CA ALA A 196 4.96 7.31 -3.29
C ALA A 196 4.35 8.24 -4.35
N LEU A 197 3.15 8.80 -4.10
CA LEU A 197 2.45 9.71 -5.01
C LEU A 197 3.22 11.01 -5.24
N GLY A 198 3.94 11.52 -4.23
CA GLY A 198 4.77 12.73 -4.36
C GLY A 198 5.90 12.63 -5.40
N LYS A 199 6.17 11.44 -5.95
CA LYS A 199 7.12 11.20 -7.05
C LYS A 199 6.52 11.41 -8.44
N PHE A 200 5.18 11.53 -8.52
CA PHE A 200 4.45 11.66 -9.77
C PHE A 200 3.78 13.04 -9.87
N PRO A 201 3.53 13.54 -11.09
CA PRO A 201 2.79 14.79 -11.26
C PRO A 201 1.32 14.61 -10.84
N GLU A 202 0.78 15.58 -10.12
CA GLU A 202 -0.61 15.57 -9.69
C GLU A 202 -1.56 15.79 -10.88
N ARG A 203 -2.49 14.85 -11.11
CA ARG A 203 -3.53 14.94 -12.16
C ARG A 203 -4.83 14.33 -11.62
N ALA A 204 -5.96 14.96 -11.94
CA ALA A 204 -7.28 14.52 -11.46
C ALA A 204 -7.65 13.06 -11.86
N SER A 205 -7.04 12.55 -12.93
CA SER A 205 -7.23 11.18 -13.43
C SER A 205 -6.05 10.24 -13.13
N SER A 206 -5.13 10.62 -12.24
CA SER A 206 -3.97 9.77 -11.91
C SER A 206 -4.39 8.44 -11.30
N ARG A 207 -3.79 7.36 -11.80
CA ARG A 207 -4.05 5.94 -11.45
C ARG A 207 -2.72 5.21 -11.31
N TYR A 208 -1.75 5.87 -10.69
CA TYR A 208 -0.38 5.39 -10.49
C TYR A 208 -0.33 4.25 -9.47
N LEU A 209 -1.16 4.28 -8.43
CA LEU A 209 -1.18 3.26 -7.38
C LEU A 209 -2.53 2.53 -7.28
N THR A 210 -3.54 3.02 -7.99
CA THR A 210 -4.91 2.53 -7.93
C THR A 210 -5.50 2.37 -9.33
N VAL A 211 -6.50 1.50 -9.47
CA VAL A 211 -7.22 1.31 -10.74
C VAL A 211 -8.36 2.31 -10.92
N ASP A 212 -8.93 2.82 -9.83
CA ASP A 212 -10.09 3.72 -9.86
C ASP A 212 -9.99 4.92 -8.91
N GLY A 213 -8.83 5.13 -8.27
CA GLY A 213 -8.62 6.12 -7.23
C GLY A 213 -8.77 5.54 -5.81
N VAL A 214 -9.22 4.30 -5.66
CA VAL A 214 -9.47 3.67 -4.35
C VAL A 214 -8.90 2.25 -4.27
N HIS A 215 -9.09 1.42 -5.29
CA HIS A 215 -8.66 0.03 -5.30
C HIS A 215 -7.26 -0.12 -5.90
N MET A 216 -6.43 -0.97 -5.29
CA MET A 216 -5.00 -1.05 -5.61
C MET A 216 -4.74 -1.62 -7.01
N ASN A 217 -3.80 -1.02 -7.74
CA ASN A 217 -3.10 -1.69 -8.84
C ASN A 217 -1.92 -2.51 -8.28
N ALA A 218 -1.04 -3.04 -9.14
CA ALA A 218 0.11 -3.83 -8.69
C ALA A 218 1.03 -3.07 -7.72
N GLU A 219 1.43 -1.84 -8.04
CA GLU A 219 2.32 -1.03 -7.20
C GLU A 219 1.64 -0.63 -5.87
N GLY A 220 0.35 -0.28 -5.89
CA GLY A 220 -0.42 -0.05 -4.67
C GLY A 220 -0.46 -1.27 -3.76
N ASN A 221 -0.62 -2.47 -4.32
CA ASN A 221 -0.59 -3.72 -3.55
C ASN A 221 0.79 -3.97 -2.92
N VAL A 222 1.88 -3.68 -3.65
CA VAL A 222 3.26 -3.79 -3.12
C VAL A 222 3.48 -2.82 -1.97
N ILE A 223 3.05 -1.56 -2.08
CA ILE A 223 3.16 -0.57 -0.99
C ILE A 223 2.42 -1.08 0.25
N MET A 224 1.17 -1.51 0.08
CA MET A 224 0.37 -2.05 1.18
C MET A 224 1.04 -3.25 1.85
N ALA A 225 1.56 -4.19 1.05
CA ALA A 225 2.22 -5.37 1.56
C ALA A 225 3.49 -5.04 2.34
N LYS A 226 4.36 -4.17 1.80
CA LYS A 226 5.58 -3.73 2.49
C LYS A 226 5.27 -3.00 3.79
N GLY A 227 4.27 -2.11 3.80
CA GLY A 227 3.81 -1.43 5.01
C GLY A 227 3.35 -2.42 6.09
N CYS A 228 2.60 -3.45 5.68
CA CYS A 228 2.17 -4.51 6.57
C CYS A 228 3.33 -5.36 7.11
N LEU A 229 4.26 -5.79 6.26
CA LEU A 229 5.42 -6.60 6.66
C LEU A 229 6.32 -5.83 7.65
N ARG A 230 6.53 -4.51 7.43
CA ARG A 230 7.22 -3.66 8.41
C ARG A 230 6.48 -3.60 9.75
N ALA A 231 5.16 -3.43 9.72
CA ALA A 231 4.33 -3.45 10.94
C ALA A 231 4.33 -4.82 11.63
N MET A 232 4.59 -5.90 10.89
CA MET A 232 4.82 -7.25 11.43
C MET A 232 6.24 -7.45 11.97
N GLY A 233 7.09 -6.42 11.97
CA GLY A 233 8.44 -6.46 12.54
C GLY A 233 9.52 -6.94 11.58
N LEU A 234 9.26 -6.99 10.26
CA LEU A 234 10.32 -7.23 9.29
C LEU A 234 11.13 -5.93 9.06
N PRO A 235 12.47 -5.99 9.10
CA PRO A 235 13.31 -4.83 8.80
C PRO A 235 13.11 -4.31 7.38
N ALA A 236 13.40 -3.03 7.16
CA ALA A 236 13.29 -2.40 5.84
C ALA A 236 14.08 -3.16 4.76
N GLU A 237 15.32 -3.57 5.08
CA GLU A 237 16.19 -4.32 4.18
C GLU A 237 15.55 -5.65 3.72
N GLU A 238 14.92 -6.39 4.62
CA GLU A 238 14.22 -7.63 4.25
C GLU A 238 12.98 -7.35 3.41
N THR A 239 12.22 -6.29 3.73
CA THR A 239 11.08 -5.90 2.88
C THR A 239 11.49 -5.44 1.48
N GLU A 240 12.72 -4.92 1.30
CA GLU A 240 13.28 -4.60 -0.01
C GLU A 240 13.72 -5.86 -0.75
N LYS A 241 14.41 -6.80 -0.09
CA LYS A 241 14.77 -8.10 -0.68
C LYS A 241 13.54 -8.88 -1.15
N ILE A 242 12.47 -8.86 -0.35
CA ILE A 242 11.18 -9.48 -0.69
C ILE A 242 10.59 -8.81 -1.94
N GLU A 243 10.58 -7.48 -2.03
CA GLU A 243 10.13 -6.78 -3.23
C GLU A 243 10.95 -7.18 -4.46
N GLN A 244 12.28 -7.25 -4.32
CA GLN A 244 13.15 -7.70 -5.41
C GLN A 244 12.83 -9.14 -5.86
N ALA A 245 12.48 -10.02 -4.91
CA ALA A 245 12.07 -11.38 -5.22
C ALA A 245 10.71 -11.42 -5.95
N TRP A 246 9.79 -10.48 -5.68
CA TRP A 246 8.51 -10.39 -6.40
C TRP A 246 8.67 -9.95 -7.85
N LEU A 247 9.70 -9.17 -8.20
CA LEU A 247 9.88 -8.61 -9.55
C LEU A 247 9.80 -9.64 -10.67
N ASN A 248 10.32 -10.85 -10.42
CA ASN A 248 10.39 -11.93 -11.40
C ASN A 248 9.49 -13.13 -11.05
N GLN A 249 8.68 -13.04 -10.00
CA GLN A 249 7.77 -14.11 -9.59
C GLN A 249 6.44 -13.98 -10.35
N PRO A 250 5.98 -15.05 -11.03
CA PRO A 250 4.65 -15.07 -11.64
C PRO A 250 3.55 -14.74 -10.63
N GLU A 251 2.44 -14.18 -11.13
CA GLU A 251 1.21 -13.95 -10.34
C GLU A 251 1.34 -12.92 -9.20
N THR A 252 2.41 -12.11 -9.20
CA THR A 252 2.62 -11.00 -8.25
C THR A 252 1.99 -9.68 -8.68
N ALA A 253 1.52 -9.60 -9.94
CA ALA A 253 0.75 -8.50 -10.48
C ALA A 253 -0.37 -9.05 -11.40
N SER A 254 -1.52 -8.36 -11.44
CA SER A 254 -2.64 -8.71 -12.31
C SER A 254 -3.22 -7.45 -12.95
N PHE A 255 -3.66 -7.57 -14.19
CA PHE A 255 -4.30 -6.48 -14.93
C PHE A 255 -5.58 -6.97 -15.63
N ALA A 256 -6.67 -6.22 -15.47
CA ALA A 256 -7.97 -6.52 -16.06
C ALA A 256 -8.55 -5.30 -16.78
N ALA A 257 -8.47 -5.23 -18.11
CA ALA A 257 -9.26 -4.23 -18.84
C ALA A 257 -10.73 -4.63 -18.85
N LYS A 258 -11.62 -3.73 -18.39
CA LYS A 258 -13.07 -3.89 -18.53
C LYS A 258 -13.50 -3.65 -19.98
N ILE A 259 -13.35 -4.66 -20.83
CA ILE A 259 -14.21 -4.89 -21.99
C ILE A 259 -14.96 -6.19 -21.66
N ALA A 260 -16.29 -6.18 -21.78
CA ALA A 260 -17.22 -7.16 -21.19
C ALA A 260 -17.05 -8.65 -21.61
N LEU A 261 -15.98 -9.01 -22.32
CA LEU A 261 -15.65 -10.37 -22.76
C LEU A 261 -14.18 -10.76 -22.47
N ARG A 262 -13.38 -9.91 -21.83
CA ARG A 262 -11.93 -10.11 -21.70
C ARG A 262 -11.56 -10.86 -20.41
N GLN A 263 -10.72 -11.89 -20.52
CA GLN A 263 -10.05 -12.50 -19.35
C GLN A 263 -8.78 -11.71 -18.95
N GLU A 264 -8.48 -11.66 -17.65
CA GLU A 264 -7.29 -10.97 -17.09
C GLU A 264 -6.00 -11.48 -17.75
N ALA A 265 -5.03 -10.60 -17.99
CA ALA A 265 -3.69 -11.00 -18.43
C ALA A 265 -2.75 -10.90 -17.23
N ASP A 266 -2.19 -12.03 -16.79
CA ASP A 266 -1.21 -12.06 -15.70
C ASP A 266 0.14 -11.55 -16.23
N LEU A 267 0.70 -10.56 -15.56
CA LEU A 267 1.97 -9.90 -15.89
C LEU A 267 2.97 -10.09 -14.76
N THR A 268 4.27 -10.01 -15.06
CA THR A 268 5.28 -9.77 -14.02
C THR A 268 5.27 -8.30 -13.60
N LEU A 269 5.77 -7.97 -12.40
CA LEU A 269 5.88 -6.58 -11.97
C LEU A 269 6.82 -5.77 -12.88
N ALA A 270 7.89 -6.41 -13.40
CA ALA A 270 8.77 -5.79 -14.39
C ALA A 270 8.03 -5.41 -15.69
N GLN A 271 7.15 -6.29 -16.18
CA GLN A 271 6.29 -6.02 -17.33
C GLN A 271 5.31 -4.89 -17.05
N PHE A 272 4.71 -4.86 -15.85
CA PHE A 272 3.83 -3.76 -15.43
C PHE A 272 4.58 -2.42 -15.38
N ARG A 273 5.78 -2.37 -14.80
CA ARG A 273 6.59 -1.14 -14.73
C ARG A 273 7.06 -0.65 -16.11
N ALA A 274 7.41 -1.57 -17.01
CA ALA A 274 7.72 -1.22 -18.39
C ALA A 274 6.50 -0.58 -19.10
N LEU A 275 5.31 -1.09 -18.81
CA LEU A 275 4.04 -0.54 -19.30
C LEU A 275 3.73 0.82 -18.67
N GLU A 276 3.96 1.02 -17.38
CA GLU A 276 3.84 2.32 -16.71
C GLU A 276 4.81 3.35 -17.30
N LYS A 277 6.07 2.97 -17.57
CA LYS A 277 7.06 3.85 -18.21
C LYS A 277 6.61 4.27 -19.60
N LEU A 278 6.06 3.34 -20.39
CA LEU A 278 5.46 3.65 -21.68
C LEU A 278 4.27 4.61 -21.54
N ALA A 279 3.38 4.35 -20.57
CA ALA A 279 2.20 5.19 -20.31
C ALA A 279 2.59 6.61 -19.89
N LEU A 280 3.57 6.74 -19.00
CA LEU A 280 4.18 8.02 -18.62
C LEU A 280 4.74 8.77 -19.83
N GLY A 281 5.47 8.07 -20.72
CA GLY A 281 5.98 8.64 -21.96
C GLY A 281 4.89 9.11 -22.94
N ARG A 282 3.70 8.51 -22.87
CA ARG A 282 2.51 8.89 -23.66
C ARG A 282 1.60 9.90 -22.97
N SER A 283 1.88 10.25 -21.72
CA SER A 283 0.95 11.01 -20.86
C SER A 283 -0.43 10.34 -20.70
N GLU A 284 -0.47 9.02 -20.78
CA GLU A 284 -1.65 8.17 -20.59
C GLU A 284 -1.58 7.48 -19.22
N ASP A 285 -2.71 6.91 -18.76
CA ASP A 285 -2.68 5.95 -17.66
C ASP A 285 -2.36 4.53 -18.17
N VAL A 286 -1.88 3.67 -17.27
CA VAL A 286 -1.45 2.31 -17.63
C VAL A 286 -2.59 1.49 -18.26
N MET A 287 -3.84 1.74 -17.88
CA MET A 287 -5.00 1.04 -18.45
C MET A 287 -5.27 1.46 -19.89
N GLN A 288 -5.11 2.74 -20.22
CA GLN A 288 -5.25 3.25 -21.58
C GLN A 288 -4.15 2.74 -22.50
N THR A 289 -2.89 2.78 -22.03
CA THR A 289 -1.76 2.29 -22.82
C THR A 289 -1.86 0.79 -23.04
N GLU A 290 -2.22 0.02 -22.00
CA GLU A 290 -2.49 -1.41 -22.13
C GLU A 290 -3.64 -1.69 -23.09
N GLY A 291 -4.77 -1.00 -22.95
CA GLY A 291 -5.94 -1.21 -23.80
C GLY A 291 -5.64 -0.92 -25.26
N THR A 292 -4.76 0.05 -25.53
CA THR A 292 -4.25 0.35 -26.87
C THR A 292 -3.40 -0.81 -27.41
N LEU A 293 -2.47 -1.34 -26.62
CA LEU A 293 -1.67 -2.50 -27.02
C LEU A 293 -2.54 -3.74 -27.24
N TRP A 294 -3.55 -3.95 -26.41
CA TRP A 294 -4.50 -5.04 -26.58
C TRP A 294 -5.32 -4.90 -27.87
N LEU A 295 -5.82 -3.71 -28.19
CA LEU A 295 -6.53 -3.47 -29.45
C LEU A 295 -5.64 -3.69 -30.68
N GLN A 296 -4.36 -3.31 -30.59
CA GLN A 296 -3.37 -3.61 -31.62
C GLN A 296 -3.17 -5.12 -31.77
N SER A 297 -2.98 -5.83 -30.66
CA SER A 297 -2.87 -7.29 -30.62
C SER A 297 -4.10 -7.99 -31.20
N LEU A 298 -5.31 -7.54 -30.85
CA LEU A 298 -6.55 -8.08 -31.39
C LEU A 298 -6.64 -7.85 -32.90
N GLY A 299 -6.30 -6.65 -33.37
CA GLY A 299 -6.27 -6.33 -34.79
C GLY A 299 -5.33 -7.25 -35.58
N GLU A 300 -4.14 -7.53 -35.04
CA GLU A 300 -3.18 -8.46 -35.62
C GLU A 300 -3.72 -9.90 -35.68
N VAL A 301 -4.28 -10.40 -34.57
CA VAL A 301 -4.87 -11.73 -34.51
C VAL A 301 -6.05 -11.86 -35.49
N LEU A 302 -6.96 -10.89 -35.53
CA LEU A 302 -8.10 -10.93 -36.46
C LEU A 302 -7.67 -10.91 -37.93
N GLN A 303 -6.55 -10.26 -38.26
CA GLN A 303 -5.98 -10.31 -39.61
C GLN A 303 -5.46 -11.70 -39.99
N GLU A 304 -4.85 -12.41 -39.04
CA GLU A 304 -4.36 -13.79 -39.25
C GLU A 304 -5.52 -14.77 -39.50
N HIS A 305 -6.66 -14.54 -38.85
CA HIS A 305 -7.87 -15.35 -38.99
C HIS A 305 -8.84 -14.84 -40.08
N ALA A 306 -8.49 -13.79 -40.84
CA ALA A 306 -9.42 -13.11 -41.74
C ALA A 306 -9.99 -13.98 -42.88
N LYS A 307 -9.37 -15.13 -43.18
CA LYS A 307 -9.81 -16.08 -44.22
C LYS A 307 -10.62 -17.25 -43.66
N GLU A 308 -10.76 -17.35 -42.34
CA GLU A 308 -11.54 -18.42 -41.72
C GLU A 308 -13.04 -18.17 -41.91
N PRO A 309 -13.83 -19.20 -42.25
CA PRO A 309 -15.26 -19.06 -42.48
C PRO A 309 -16.05 -18.72 -41.21
N SER A 310 -15.46 -18.92 -40.03
CA SER A 310 -16.03 -18.60 -38.72
C SER A 310 -14.91 -18.41 -37.70
N LEU A 311 -15.05 -17.44 -36.79
CA LEU A 311 -14.09 -17.16 -35.73
C LEU A 311 -14.52 -17.82 -34.41
N ASP A 312 -13.59 -18.50 -33.74
CA ASP A 312 -13.76 -18.97 -32.36
C ASP A 312 -13.33 -17.88 -31.38
N ALA A 313 -14.30 -17.28 -30.68
CA ALA A 313 -14.06 -16.17 -29.77
C ALA A 313 -13.08 -16.51 -28.63
N ALA A 314 -13.11 -17.74 -28.10
CA ALA A 314 -12.23 -18.13 -26.99
C ALA A 314 -10.77 -18.26 -27.47
N LYS A 315 -10.59 -18.82 -28.67
CA LYS A 315 -9.27 -18.92 -29.32
C LYS A 315 -8.71 -17.53 -29.64
N ILE A 316 -9.52 -16.63 -30.20
CA ILE A 316 -9.11 -15.25 -30.52
C ILE A 316 -8.69 -14.49 -29.26
N ASP A 317 -9.44 -14.62 -28.15
CA ASP A 317 -9.08 -13.98 -26.88
C ASP A 317 -7.76 -14.53 -26.32
N GLN A 318 -7.57 -15.85 -26.34
CA GLN A 318 -6.32 -16.48 -25.90
C GLN A 318 -5.12 -15.98 -26.72
N GLU A 319 -5.20 -16.02 -28.04
CA GLU A 319 -4.09 -15.60 -28.91
C GLU A 319 -3.80 -14.10 -28.79
N THR A 320 -4.85 -13.29 -28.56
CA THR A 320 -4.71 -11.85 -28.29
C THR A 320 -3.96 -11.61 -26.98
N ARG A 321 -4.26 -12.37 -25.92
CA ARG A 321 -3.53 -12.30 -24.64
C ARG A 321 -2.07 -12.68 -24.82
N GLU A 322 -1.78 -13.78 -25.51
CA GLU A 322 -0.40 -14.19 -25.77
C GLU A 322 0.38 -13.15 -26.58
N ARG A 323 -0.28 -12.51 -27.56
CA ARG A 323 0.29 -11.41 -28.35
C ARG A 323 0.62 -10.20 -27.50
N LEU A 324 -0.33 -9.79 -26.66
CA LEU A 324 -0.17 -8.67 -25.75
C LEU A 324 1.02 -8.92 -24.82
N LEU A 325 1.12 -10.12 -24.25
CA LEU A 325 2.22 -10.48 -23.35
C LEU A 325 3.58 -10.39 -24.05
N ARG A 326 3.68 -10.81 -25.32
CA ARG A 326 4.89 -10.61 -26.13
C ARG A 326 5.20 -9.13 -26.32
N LYS A 327 4.22 -8.31 -26.72
CA LYS A 327 4.41 -6.86 -26.89
C LYS A 327 4.87 -6.17 -25.61
N ILE A 328 4.31 -6.55 -24.46
CA ILE A 328 4.70 -6.01 -23.17
C ILE A 328 6.11 -6.49 -22.78
N ALA A 329 6.47 -7.74 -23.07
CA ALA A 329 7.82 -8.26 -22.82
C ALA A 329 8.90 -7.58 -23.68
N ASP A 330 8.54 -7.10 -24.88
CA ASP A 330 9.44 -6.37 -25.78
C ASP A 330 9.59 -4.88 -25.42
N LEU A 331 8.85 -4.39 -24.43
CA LEU A 331 9.00 -3.01 -23.97
C LEU A 331 10.37 -2.80 -23.33
N PRO A 332 10.97 -1.60 -23.50
CA PRO A 332 12.20 -1.26 -22.80
C PRO A 332 12.01 -1.45 -21.28
N PRO A 333 12.98 -2.06 -20.58
CA PRO A 333 12.88 -2.22 -19.13
C PRO A 333 12.71 -0.86 -18.44
N ALA A 334 11.97 -0.89 -17.34
CA ALA A 334 11.67 0.28 -16.50
C ALA A 334 12.96 0.96 -16.02
#